data_AF-A0A7U5MMJ4-F1
#
_entry.id   AF-A0A7U5MMJ4-F1
#
_cell.length_a   1.000
_cell.length_b   1.000
_cell.length_c   1.000
_cell.angle_alpha   90.00
_cell.angle_beta   90.00
_cell.angle_gamma   90.00
#
_symmetry.space_group_name_H-M   'P 1'
#
loop_
_entity.id
_entity.type
_entity.pdbx_description
1 polymer ?
#
loop_
_entity_poly.entity_id
_entity_poly.type
_entity_poly.pdbx_seq_one_letter_code
_entity_poly.pdbx_strand_id
1 'polypeptide(L)'
;MQFLSLTIPFQVGDRVEAHTAGEIYDGIGHITEISFGHCGTPITLMFRVVIDKKAKELTPDGGWYADHCLAKVEALTEAGR
;
A
#
# COMPACT_ATOMS: atom_id res chain seq x y z
N MET A 1 -11.34 22.42 -2.96
CA MET A 1 -11.18 21.19 -2.17
C MET A 1 -9.74 20.67 -2.29
N GLN A 2 -8.75 21.44 -1.83
CA GLN A 2 -7.32 21.19 -2.14
C GLN A 2 -6.51 20.75 -0.90
N PHE A 3 -7.19 20.58 0.24
CA PHE A 3 -6.54 20.27 1.52
C PHE A 3 -6.32 18.76 1.75
N LEU A 4 -7.16 17.89 1.19
CA LEU A 4 -7.05 16.43 1.41
C LEU A 4 -5.87 15.79 0.65
N SER A 5 -5.40 16.40 -0.44
CA SER A 5 -4.24 15.91 -1.18
C SER A 5 -2.91 16.10 -0.45
N LEU A 6 -2.87 16.97 0.57
CA LEU A 6 -1.65 17.24 1.35
C LEU A 6 -1.37 16.17 2.42
N THR A 7 -2.32 15.27 2.68
CA THR A 7 -2.21 14.25 3.73
C THR A 7 -2.24 12.82 3.20
N ILE A 8 -2.20 12.61 1.87
CA ILE A 8 -2.19 11.26 1.30
C ILE A 8 -0.77 10.68 1.46
N PRO A 9 -0.57 9.61 2.25
CA PRO A 9 0.77 9.11 2.60
C PRO A 9 1.49 8.44 1.42
N PHE A 10 0.75 8.03 0.39
CA PHE A 10 1.29 7.32 -0.77
C PHE A 10 0.79 7.91 -2.09
N GLN A 11 1.55 7.66 -3.15
CA GLN A 11 1.23 8.08 -4.52
C GLN A 11 1.16 6.86 -5.46
N VAL A 12 0.43 7.00 -6.58
CA VAL A 12 0.47 6.01 -7.66
C VAL A 12 1.92 5.88 -8.14
N GLY A 13 2.40 4.64 -8.24
CA GLY A 13 3.79 4.30 -8.55
C GLY A 13 4.68 4.06 -7.33
N ASP A 14 4.26 4.42 -6.11
CA ASP A 14 5.02 4.11 -4.90
C ASP A 14 5.14 2.59 -4.74
N ARG A 15 6.37 2.14 -4.43
CA ARG A 15 6.66 0.74 -4.09
C ARG A 15 6.41 0.53 -2.59
N VAL A 16 5.58 -0.44 -2.25
CA VAL A 16 5.10 -0.66 -0.89
C VAL A 16 5.14 -2.13 -0.49
N GLU A 17 5.36 -2.37 0.79
CA GLU A 17 5.05 -3.63 1.46
C GLU A 17 3.57 -3.62 1.81
N ALA A 18 2.85 -4.69 1.46
CA ALA A 18 1.42 -4.84 1.72
C ALA A 18 1.17 -5.86 2.83
N HIS A 19 0.33 -5.47 3.79
CA HIS A 19 -0.01 -6.28 4.96
C HIS A 19 -1.52 -6.35 5.16
N THR A 20 -2.12 -7.53 4.96
CA THR A 20 -3.54 -7.73 5.27
C THR A 20 -3.79 -7.57 6.77
N ALA A 21 -4.81 -6.78 7.12
CA ALA A 21 -5.14 -6.38 8.49
C ALA A 21 -3.98 -5.71 9.26
N GLY A 22 -2.97 -5.18 8.55
CA GLY A 22 -1.77 -4.59 9.16
C GLY A 22 -0.80 -5.61 9.77
N GLU A 23 -1.09 -6.91 9.69
CA GLU A 23 -0.33 -7.96 10.39
C GLU A 23 0.23 -9.02 9.44
N ILE A 24 -0.53 -9.40 8.41
CA ILE A 24 -0.19 -10.51 7.53
C ILE A 24 0.54 -9.99 6.31
N TYR A 25 1.85 -10.21 6.23
CA TYR A 25 2.64 -9.83 5.08
C TYR A 25 2.18 -10.56 3.81
N ASP A 26 1.69 -9.79 2.84
CA ASP A 26 1.22 -10.27 1.55
C ASP A 26 2.33 -10.21 0.49
N GLY A 27 3.20 -9.22 0.57
CA GLY A 27 4.31 -9.08 -0.37
C GLY A 27 4.72 -7.64 -0.66
N ILE A 28 5.54 -7.48 -1.70
CA ILE A 28 5.95 -6.18 -2.23
C ILE A 28 5.23 -5.92 -3.54
N GLY A 29 4.67 -4.73 -3.67
CA GLY A 29 3.97 -4.30 -4.86
C GLY A 29 4.14 -2.82 -5.13
N HIS A 30 3.29 -2.31 -6.03
CA HIS A 30 3.22 -0.89 -6.34
C HIS A 30 1.76 -0.42 -6.39
N ILE A 31 1.56 0.85 -6.03
CA ILE A 31 0.22 1.44 -6.03
C ILE A 31 -0.17 1.82 -7.45
N THR A 32 -1.34 1.37 -7.90
CA THR A 32 -1.87 1.67 -9.24
C THR A 32 -3.04 2.66 -9.19
N GLU A 33 -3.74 2.74 -8.06
CA GLU A 33 -4.96 3.54 -7.93
C GLU A 33 -5.13 4.00 -6.48
N ILE A 34 -5.70 5.19 -6.30
CA ILE A 34 -6.06 5.74 -4.99
C ILE A 34 -7.53 6.12 -5.05
N SER A 35 -8.31 5.64 -4.10
CA SER A 35 -9.74 5.91 -4.03
C SER A 35 -10.17 6.09 -2.58
N PHE A 36 -11.35 6.67 -2.39
CA PHE A 36 -12.00 6.72 -1.09
C PHE A 36 -12.97 5.54 -1.00
N GLY A 37 -12.79 4.70 0.01
CA GLY A 37 -13.58 3.50 0.21
C GLY A 37 -14.09 3.35 1.64
N HIS A 38 -14.87 2.29 1.85
CA HIS A 38 -15.34 1.92 3.18
C HIS A 38 -14.50 0.76 3.71
N CYS A 39 -13.82 0.98 4.82
CA CYS A 39 -13.19 -0.07 5.62
C CYS A 39 -13.84 -0.06 7.01
N GLY A 40 -15.03 -0.64 7.13
CA GLY A 40 -15.80 -0.69 8.38
C GLY A 40 -16.62 0.56 8.76
N THR A 41 -16.42 1.70 8.06
CA THR A 41 -16.87 3.07 8.39
C THR A 41 -16.01 3.73 9.49
N PRO A 42 -15.50 4.97 9.31
CA PRO A 42 -15.75 6.00 8.28
C PRO A 42 -15.08 5.77 6.90
N ILE A 43 -15.36 6.66 5.93
CA ILE A 43 -14.69 6.71 4.62
C ILE A 43 -13.19 6.91 4.85
N THR A 44 -12.37 6.00 4.32
CA THR A 44 -10.91 6.06 4.44
C THR A 44 -10.25 6.02 3.05
N LEU A 45 -8.98 6.44 3.00
CA LEU A 45 -8.15 6.31 1.82
C LEU A 45 -7.83 4.82 1.61
N MET A 46 -8.08 4.36 0.39
CA MET A 46 -7.79 3.01 -0.06
C MET A 46 -6.82 3.09 -1.24
N PHE A 47 -5.86 2.18 -1.24
CA PHE A 47 -4.78 2.10 -2.22
C PHE A 47 -4.85 0.75 -2.91
N ARG A 48 -5.00 0.76 -4.23
CA ARG A 48 -4.92 -0.47 -5.01
C ARG A 48 -3.46 -0.81 -5.23
N VAL A 49 -3.05 -1.97 -4.76
CA VAL A 49 -1.69 -2.49 -4.90
C VAL A 49 -1.71 -3.70 -5.82
N VAL A 50 -0.81 -3.71 -6.80
CA VAL A 50 -0.47 -4.91 -7.57
C VAL A 50 0.81 -5.48 -6.97
N ILE A 51 0.76 -6.75 -6.55
CA ILE A 51 1.85 -7.43 -5.84
C ILE A 51 2.78 -8.07 -6.87
N ASP A 52 4.00 -7.54 -6.97
CA ASP A 52 5.05 -8.06 -7.85
C ASP A 52 5.77 -9.26 -7.21
N LYS A 53 5.95 -9.22 -5.89
CA LYS A 53 6.65 -10.25 -5.11
C LYS A 53 5.75 -10.73 -3.98
N LYS A 54 5.07 -11.84 -4.21
CA LYS A 54 4.18 -12.47 -3.23
C LYS A 54 4.97 -13.09 -2.07
N ALA A 55 4.42 -12.98 -0.86
CA ALA A 55 4.90 -13.66 0.33
C ALA A 55 4.63 -15.17 0.28
N LYS A 56 3.51 -15.58 -0.31
CA LYS A 56 3.10 -16.98 -0.46
C LYS A 56 2.49 -17.20 -1.86
N GLU A 57 2.55 -18.42 -2.35
CA GLU A 57 1.99 -18.77 -3.68
C GLU A 57 0.50 -18.41 -3.82
N LEU A 58 -0.27 -18.60 -2.74
CA LEU A 58 -1.70 -18.31 -2.69
C LEU A 58 -2.04 -16.85 -2.41
N THR A 59 -1.05 -15.98 -2.18
CA THR A 59 -1.34 -14.55 -2.03
C THR A 59 -1.97 -14.04 -3.33
N PRO A 60 -3.06 -13.26 -3.28
CA PRO A 60 -3.62 -12.59 -4.45
C PRO A 60 -2.58 -11.77 -5.22
N ASP A 61 -2.78 -11.59 -6.53
CA ASP A 61 -1.91 -10.72 -7.35
C ASP A 61 -2.06 -9.22 -7.04
N GLY A 62 -3.05 -8.86 -6.22
CA GLY A 62 -3.28 -7.49 -5.80
C GLY A 62 -4.54 -7.35 -4.97
N GLY A 63 -4.70 -6.17 -4.38
CA GLY A 63 -5.81 -5.88 -3.46
C GLY A 63 -5.94 -4.40 -3.14
N TRP A 64 -7.03 -4.06 -2.48
CA TRP A 64 -7.23 -2.74 -1.89
C TRP A 64 -6.79 -2.75 -0.44
N TYR A 65 -5.90 -1.83 -0.09
CA TYR A 65 -5.30 -1.70 1.23
C TYR A 65 -5.60 -0.34 1.81
N ALA A 66 -5.82 -0.27 3.12
CA ALA A 66 -5.82 0.99 3.85
C ALA A 66 -4.38 1.46 4.06
N ASP A 67 -4.20 2.73 4.42
CA ASP A 67 -2.90 3.33 4.72
C ASP A 67 -2.07 2.56 5.76
N HIS A 68 -2.68 2.14 6.87
CA HIS A 68 -2.03 1.38 7.94
C HIS A 68 -1.63 -0.04 7.54
N CYS A 69 -2.10 -0.53 6.39
CA CYS A 69 -1.71 -1.82 5.84
C CYS A 69 -0.46 -1.73 4.94
N LEU A 70 0.07 -0.53 4.71
CA LEU A 70 1.15 -0.28 3.76
C LEU A 70 2.36 0.35 4.45
N ALA A 71 3.54 -0.07 4.02
CA ALA A 71 4.80 0.60 4.35
C ALA A 71 5.54 0.93 3.06
N LYS A 72 6.15 2.12 2.95
CA LYS A 72 7.02 2.41 1.81
C LYS A 72 8.22 1.49 1.88
N VAL A 73 8.54 0.84 0.77
CA VAL A 73 9.86 0.26 0.61
C VAL A 73 10.79 1.44 0.46
N GLU A 74 11.43 1.87 1.55
CA GLU A 74 12.58 2.74 1.42
C GLU A 74 13.53 2.03 0.45
N ALA A 75 13.93 2.72 -0.62
CA ALA A 75 15.10 2.28 -1.35
C ALA A 75 16.19 2.24 -0.29
N LEU A 76 16.51 1.03 0.21
CA LEU A 76 17.71 0.78 0.97
C LEU A 76 18.80 1.43 0.14
N THR A 77 19.21 2.61 0.59
CA THR A 77 20.42 3.22 0.11
C THR A 77 21.45 2.14 0.35
N GLU A 78 22.01 1.62 -0.74
CA GLU A 78 23.32 0.98 -0.75
C GLU A 78 24.35 2.06 -0.34
N ALA A 79 24.24 2.56 0.89
CA ALA A 79 25.09 3.55 1.51
C ALA A 79 25.76 2.88 2.71
N GLY A 80 26.76 2.05 2.36
CA GLY A 80 27.97 1.75 3.10
C GLY A 80 27.91 1.58 4.63
N ARG A 81 28.20 0.36 5.08
CA ARG A 81 29.51 0.04 5.69
C ARG A 81 29.75 -1.45 5.80
#